data_AF-A0A958AIR5-F1
#
_entry.id   AF-A0A958AIR5-F1
#
_cell.length_a   1.000
_cell.length_b   1.000
_cell.length_c   1.000
_cell.angle_alpha   90.00
_cell.angle_beta   90.00
_cell.angle_gamma   90.00
#
_symmetry.space_group_name_H-M   'P 1'
#
loop_
_entity.id
_entity.type
_entity.pdbx_description
1 polymer ?
#
loop_
_entity_poly.entity_id
_entity_poly.type
_entity_poly.pdbx_seq_one_letter_code
_entity_poly.pdbx_strand_id
1 'polypeptide(L)'
;MTTADATLQSYIDQITPLDQAAMDAAAARQGRLTKPTGALGRLEALSIQLAGITRQARPRLTDKVVVVMAGDHGVTAEGISAYPQSVTSQMVLNFLTGGAAINVLARRIDARVVVVDMG
;
A
#
# COMPACT_ATOMS: atom_id res chain seq x y z
N MET A 1 -25.50 3.12 16.80
CA MET A 1 -24.26 2.75 16.09
C MET A 1 -23.59 1.64 16.89
N THR A 2 -23.20 0.56 16.23
CA THR A 2 -22.36 -0.46 16.88
C THR A 2 -20.98 0.13 17.17
N THR A 3 -20.21 -0.47 18.08
CA THR A 3 -18.84 -0.03 18.38
C THR A 3 -17.94 -0.06 17.12
N ALA A 4 -18.22 -0.98 16.19
CA ALA A 4 -17.53 -1.06 14.90
C ALA A 4 -17.85 0.14 13.99
N ASP A 5 -19.12 0.56 13.92
CA ASP A 5 -19.53 1.73 13.13
C ASP A 5 -18.91 3.02 13.66
N ALA A 6 -18.86 3.18 14.98
CA ALA A 6 -18.21 4.32 15.62
C ALA A 6 -16.69 4.34 15.37
N THR A 7 -16.05 3.18 15.35
CA THR A 7 -14.62 3.03 15.05
C THR A 7 -14.31 3.37 13.59
N LEU A 8 -15.12 2.88 12.66
CA LEU A 8 -14.97 3.18 11.22
C LEU A 8 -15.12 4.68 10.97
N GLN A 9 -16.16 5.31 11.53
CA GLN A 9 -16.38 6.75 11.37
C GLN A 9 -15.18 7.55 11.88
N SER A 10 -14.62 7.18 13.05
CA SER A 10 -13.44 7.83 13.60
C SER A 10 -12.22 7.78 12.67
N TYR A 11 -12.01 6.69 11.92
CA TYR A 11 -10.93 6.62 10.94
C TYR A 11 -11.20 7.46 9.70
N ILE A 12 -12.44 7.49 9.21
CA ILE A 12 -12.83 8.33 8.07
C ILE A 12 -12.60 9.80 8.39
N ASP A 13 -12.98 10.24 9.59
CA ASP A 13 -12.84 11.64 10.03
C ASP A 13 -11.35 12.08 10.15
N GLN A 14 -10.42 11.14 10.27
CA GLN A 14 -8.97 11.42 10.30
C GLN A 14 -8.35 11.58 8.91
N ILE A 15 -9.09 11.30 7.82
CA ILE A 15 -8.59 11.47 6.46
C ILE A 15 -8.63 12.95 6.09
N THR A 16 -7.45 13.57 6.13
CA THR A 16 -7.25 14.98 5.79
C THR A 16 -6.62 15.16 4.41
N PRO A 17 -6.78 16.33 3.77
CA PRO A 17 -6.01 16.67 2.57
C PRO A 17 -4.50 16.58 2.77
N LEU A 18 -3.76 16.46 1.65
CA LEU A 18 -2.30 16.48 1.64
C LEU A 18 -1.76 17.81 2.18
N ASP A 19 -0.58 17.77 2.79
CA ASP A 19 0.09 18.97 3.30
C ASP A 19 0.71 19.79 2.17
N GLN A 20 0.07 20.92 1.85
CA GLN A 20 0.49 21.78 0.74
C GLN A 20 1.87 22.42 0.99
N ALA A 21 2.19 22.79 2.23
CA ALA A 21 3.47 23.42 2.55
C ALA A 21 4.65 22.45 2.33
N ALA A 22 4.49 21.18 2.73
CA ALA A 22 5.46 20.12 2.45
C ALA A 22 5.60 19.83 0.96
N MET A 23 4.49 19.84 0.21
CA MET A 23 4.49 19.69 -1.25
C MET A 23 5.22 20.84 -1.94
N ASP A 24 4.95 22.09 -1.56
CA ASP A 24 5.60 23.28 -2.13
C ASP A 24 7.10 23.28 -1.83
N ALA A 25 7.50 22.91 -0.62
CA ALA A 25 8.90 22.77 -0.24
C ALA A 25 9.61 21.65 -1.03
N ALA A 26 8.93 20.52 -1.28
CA ALA A 26 9.46 19.45 -2.12
C ALA A 26 9.58 19.86 -3.59
N ALA A 27 8.60 20.60 -4.12
CA ALA A 27 8.61 21.13 -5.48
C ALA A 27 9.73 22.16 -5.68
N ALA A 28 9.88 23.11 -4.74
CA ALA A 28 10.97 24.09 -4.74
C ALA A 28 12.34 23.40 -4.70
N ARG A 29 12.48 22.31 -3.94
CA ARG A 29 13.69 21.49 -3.95
C ARG A 29 13.91 20.84 -5.32
N GLN A 30 12.89 20.21 -5.91
CA GLN A 30 13.01 19.57 -7.23
C GLN A 30 13.48 20.54 -8.31
N GLY A 31 13.04 21.80 -8.25
CA GLY A 31 13.47 22.87 -9.16
C GLY A 31 14.92 23.33 -8.98
N ARG A 32 15.58 23.00 -7.86
CA ARG A 32 16.98 23.37 -7.56
C ARG A 32 17.99 22.25 -7.76
N LEU A 33 17.53 21.04 -8.08
CA LEU A 33 18.44 19.91 -8.33
C LEU A 33 19.12 20.06 -9.69
N THR A 34 20.34 19.53 -9.81
CA THR A 34 21.11 19.52 -11.07
C THR A 34 20.50 18.53 -12.07
N LYS A 35 19.39 18.94 -12.69
CA LYS A 35 18.66 18.23 -13.75
C LYS A 35 17.88 19.27 -14.57
N PRO A 36 17.60 19.03 -15.87
CA PRO A 36 16.61 19.82 -16.57
C PRO A 36 15.25 19.75 -15.84
N THR A 37 14.50 20.85 -15.84
CA THR A 37 13.18 20.90 -15.22
C THR A 37 12.28 19.80 -15.80
N GLY A 38 11.67 18.99 -14.92
CA GLY A 38 10.78 17.91 -15.32
C GLY A 38 11.46 16.66 -15.88
N ALA A 39 12.80 16.57 -15.92
CA ALA A 39 13.53 15.46 -16.53
C ALA A 39 13.23 14.08 -15.89
N LEU A 40 12.76 14.02 -14.64
CA LEU A 40 12.40 12.76 -13.99
C LEU A 40 10.89 12.45 -14.08
N GLY A 41 10.10 13.32 -14.72
CA GLY A 41 8.67 13.13 -14.99
C GLY A 41 7.87 12.68 -13.77
N ARG A 42 7.30 11.48 -13.84
CA ARG A 42 6.47 10.89 -12.78
C ARG A 42 7.19 10.75 -11.43
N LEU A 43 8.51 10.58 -11.42
CA LEU A 43 9.26 10.48 -10.16
C LEU A 43 9.27 11.81 -9.39
N GLU A 44 9.26 12.95 -10.08
CA GLU A 44 9.16 14.26 -9.42
C GLU A 44 7.79 14.41 -8.76
N ALA A 45 6.73 14.16 -9.54
CA ALA A 45 5.35 14.23 -9.06
C ALA A 45 5.12 13.28 -7.86
N LEU A 46 5.62 12.05 -7.94
CA LEU A 46 5.53 11.08 -6.84
C LEU A 46 6.26 11.55 -5.59
N SER A 47 7.46 12.14 -5.73
CA SER A 47 8.22 12.65 -4.58
C SER A 47 7.50 13.81 -3.88
N ILE A 48 6.81 14.67 -4.63
CA ILE A 48 6.02 15.79 -4.10
C ILE A 48 4.77 15.26 -3.41
N GLN A 49 4.05 14.31 -4.03
CA GLN A 49 2.88 13.68 -3.41
C GLN A 49 3.23 12.99 -2.08
N LEU A 50 4.34 12.23 -2.06
CA LEU A 50 4.83 11.59 -0.84
C LEU A 50 5.15 12.62 0.26
N ALA A 51 5.69 13.79 -0.10
CA ALA A 51 5.92 14.85 0.86
C ALA A 51 4.61 15.35 1.48
N GLY A 52 3.55 15.49 0.69
CA GLY A 52 2.21 15.85 1.17
C GLY A 52 1.57 14.79 2.07
N ILE A 53 1.71 13.51 1.73
CA ILE A 53 1.19 12.38 2.53
C ILE A 53 1.89 12.31 3.90
N THR A 54 3.22 12.42 3.89
CA THR A 54 4.06 12.27 5.09
C THR A 54 4.20 13.57 5.89
N ARG A 55 3.70 14.69 5.35
CA ARG A 55 3.89 16.06 5.86
C ARG A 55 5.36 16.44 6.06
N GLN A 56 6.23 15.90 5.22
CA GLN A 56 7.68 16.11 5.28
C GLN A 56 8.21 16.40 3.88
N ALA A 57 8.89 17.53 3.68
CA ALA A 57 9.41 17.92 2.37
C ALA A 57 10.43 16.91 1.78
N ARG A 58 11.03 16.07 2.62
CA ARG A 58 12.03 15.05 2.23
C ARG A 58 11.80 13.77 3.03
N PRO A 59 10.72 13.02 2.74
CA PRO A 59 10.38 11.86 3.54
C PRO A 59 11.40 10.74 3.39
N ARG A 60 11.60 9.97 4.46
CA ARG A 60 12.25 8.67 4.41
C ARG A 60 11.17 7.61 4.55
N LEU A 61 11.10 6.71 3.56
CA LEU A 61 10.14 5.61 3.57
C LEU A 61 10.81 4.38 4.19
N THR A 62 10.47 4.09 5.44
CA THR A 62 10.90 2.90 6.19
C THR A 62 9.70 1.97 6.45
N ASP A 63 9.95 0.79 7.01
CA ASP A 63 8.91 -0.08 7.59
C ASP A 63 7.76 -0.44 6.64
N LYS A 64 8.09 -0.68 5.38
CA LYS A 64 7.12 -0.96 4.31
C LYS A 64 6.39 -2.28 4.60
N VAL A 65 5.09 -2.31 4.34
CA VAL A 65 4.25 -3.48 4.58
C VAL A 65 3.33 -3.73 3.39
N VAL A 66 3.22 -5.00 3.00
CA VAL A 66 2.16 -5.53 2.16
C VAL A 66 1.19 -6.31 3.04
N VAL A 67 -0.08 -5.94 3.02
CA VAL A 67 -1.14 -6.68 3.73
C VAL A 67 -1.91 -7.52 2.70
N VAL A 68 -1.87 -8.84 2.86
CA VAL A 68 -2.61 -9.81 2.04
C VAL A 68 -3.86 -10.22 2.80
N MET A 69 -5.02 -9.76 2.33
CA MET A 69 -6.32 -10.13 2.87
C MET A 69 -6.82 -11.35 2.08
N ALA A 70 -6.82 -12.53 2.70
CA ALA A 70 -7.27 -13.77 2.08
C ALA A 70 -8.70 -14.07 2.50
N GLY A 71 -9.55 -14.44 1.55
CA GLY A 71 -10.90 -14.87 1.85
C GLY A 71 -11.58 -15.58 0.68
N ASP A 72 -12.42 -16.55 1.01
CA ASP A 72 -13.20 -17.33 0.05
C ASP A 72 -14.51 -16.64 -0.33
N HIS A 73 -15.02 -17.02 -1.50
CA HIS A 73 -16.26 -16.49 -2.03
C HIS A 73 -17.21 -17.63 -2.38
N GLY A 74 -18.40 -17.64 -1.77
CA GLY A 74 -19.37 -18.73 -1.93
C GLY A 74 -19.83 -18.97 -3.38
N VAL A 75 -19.82 -17.92 -4.21
CA VAL A 75 -20.15 -18.00 -5.65
C VAL A 75 -19.22 -18.94 -6.43
N THR A 76 -18.07 -19.29 -5.88
CA THR A 76 -17.14 -20.28 -6.46
C THR A 76 -17.80 -21.65 -6.66
N ALA A 77 -18.80 -22.00 -5.85
CA ALA A 77 -19.56 -23.24 -5.98
C ALA A 77 -20.28 -23.38 -7.34
N GLU A 78 -20.54 -22.26 -8.03
CA GLU A 78 -21.17 -22.22 -9.36
C GLU A 78 -20.20 -22.57 -10.50
N GLY A 79 -18.96 -22.97 -10.20
CA GLY A 79 -17.97 -23.38 -11.22
C GLY A 79 -17.39 -22.22 -12.04
N ILE A 80 -17.51 -20.98 -11.54
CA ILE A 80 -17.06 -19.76 -12.23
C ILE A 80 -15.56 -19.46 -12.06
N SER A 81 -14.88 -20.13 -11.12
CA SER A 81 -13.46 -19.93 -10.83
C SER A 81 -12.56 -20.85 -11.66
N ALA A 82 -11.40 -20.35 -12.07
CA ALA A 82 -10.36 -21.13 -12.74
C ALA A 82 -9.67 -22.16 -11.80
N TYR A 83 -9.82 -21.99 -10.49
CA TYR A 83 -9.21 -22.83 -9.47
C TYR A 83 -10.25 -23.26 -8.42
N PRO A 84 -10.10 -24.46 -7.83
CA PRO A 84 -10.99 -24.89 -6.75
C PRO A 84 -10.79 -24.01 -5.51
N GLN A 85 -11.83 -23.89 -4.68
CA GLN A 85 -11.83 -23.07 -3.46
C GLN A 85 -10.69 -23.42 -2.50
N SER A 86 -10.27 -24.68 -2.45
CA SER A 86 -9.15 -25.14 -1.61
C SER A 86 -7.81 -24.45 -1.92
N VAL A 87 -7.65 -23.81 -3.08
CA VAL A 87 -6.43 -23.07 -3.43
C VAL A 87 -6.22 -21.86 -2.52
N THR A 88 -7.27 -21.25 -1.96
CA THR A 88 -7.12 -20.12 -1.04
C THR A 88 -6.29 -20.50 0.18
N SER A 89 -6.63 -21.60 0.86
CA SER A 89 -5.87 -22.07 2.04
C SER A 89 -4.45 -22.53 1.68
N GLN A 90 -4.27 -23.18 0.52
CA GLN A 90 -2.95 -23.55 0.01
C GLN A 90 -2.06 -22.33 -0.24
N MET A 91 -2.62 -21.26 -0.79
CA MET A 91 -1.91 -20.00 -1.03
C MET A 91 -1.59 -19.28 0.28
N VAL A 92 -2.48 -19.29 1.27
CA VAL A 92 -2.19 -18.78 2.62
C VAL A 92 -0.97 -19.47 3.22
N LEU A 93 -0.90 -20.81 3.15
CA LEU A 93 0.29 -21.55 3.58
C LEU A 93 1.54 -21.17 2.78
N ASN A 94 1.41 -20.94 1.47
CA ASN A 94 2.51 -20.48 0.62
C ASN A 94 3.01 -19.06 1.00
N PHE A 95 2.10 -18.15 1.36
CA PHE A 95 2.47 -16.81 1.85
C PHE A 95 3.21 -16.89 3.18
N LEU A 96 2.74 -17.72 4.12
CA LEU A 96 3.33 -17.90 5.45
C LEU A 96 4.72 -18.55 5.38
N THR A 97 4.92 -19.48 4.45
CA THR A 97 6.22 -20.12 4.20
C THR A 97 7.17 -19.27 3.35
N GLY A 98 6.71 -18.12 2.85
CA GLY A 98 7.55 -17.18 2.11
C GLY A 98 7.82 -17.57 0.64
N GLY A 99 7.06 -18.53 0.11
CA GLY A 99 7.25 -19.13 -1.22
C GLY A 99 6.50 -18.44 -2.35
N ALA A 100 5.54 -17.55 -2.06
CA ALA A 100 4.78 -16.88 -3.10
C ALA A 100 5.55 -15.71 -3.76
N ALA A 101 5.10 -15.32 -4.95
CA ALA A 101 5.69 -14.22 -5.71
C ALA A 101 5.72 -12.91 -4.89
N ILE A 102 4.68 -12.62 -4.12
CA ILE A 102 4.63 -11.42 -3.28
C ILE A 102 5.72 -11.42 -2.20
N ASN A 103 6.06 -12.59 -1.63
CA ASN A 103 7.14 -12.69 -0.66
C ASN A 103 8.50 -12.39 -1.31
N VAL A 104 8.72 -12.87 -2.55
CA VAL A 104 9.95 -12.58 -3.31
C VAL A 104 10.06 -11.07 -3.56
N LEU A 105 9.00 -10.44 -4.07
CA LEU A 105 9.00 -9.01 -4.37
C LEU A 105 9.15 -8.15 -3.11
N ALA A 106 8.45 -8.49 -2.04
CA ALA A 106 8.53 -7.78 -0.76
C ALA A 106 9.94 -7.81 -0.18
N ARG A 107 10.63 -8.97 -0.22
CA ARG A 107 12.04 -9.07 0.21
C ARG A 107 12.96 -8.15 -0.59
N ARG A 108 12.73 -8.00 -1.90
CA ARG A 108 13.59 -7.16 -2.77
C ARG A 108 13.51 -5.68 -2.43
N ILE A 109 12.42 -5.23 -1.82
CA ILE A 109 12.24 -3.85 -1.41
C ILE A 109 12.33 -3.68 0.10
N ASP A 110 12.65 -4.72 0.88
CA ASP A 110 12.61 -4.69 2.35
C ASP A 110 11.21 -4.25 2.86
N ALA A 111 10.19 -5.01 2.45
CA ALA A 111 8.84 -4.89 2.94
C ALA A 111 8.42 -6.17 3.68
N ARG A 112 7.69 -6.01 4.77
CA ARG A 112 7.03 -7.12 5.49
C ARG A 112 5.79 -7.57 4.74
N VAL A 113 5.49 -8.86 4.78
CA VAL A 113 4.21 -9.40 4.33
C VAL A 113 3.41 -9.79 5.57
N VAL A 114 2.21 -9.23 5.71
CA VAL A 114 1.25 -9.56 6.75
C VAL A 114 0.06 -10.24 6.08
N VAL A 115 -0.27 -11.45 6.50
CA VAL A 115 -1.42 -12.19 5.97
C VAL A 115 -2.55 -12.11 6.98
N VAL A 116 -3.74 -11.72 6.52
CA VAL A 116 -4.96 -11.63 7.33
C VAL A 116 -5.99 -12.57 6.70
N ASP A 117 -6.46 -13.52 7.49
CA ASP A 117 -7.59 -14.37 7.13
C ASP A 117 -8.89 -13.60 7.39
N MET A 118 -9.67 -13.37 6.33
CA MET A 118 -10.91 -12.63 6.33
C MET A 118 -12.15 -13.52 6.14
N GLY A 119 -11.97 -14.85 6.02
CA GLY A 119 -13.03 -15.84 5.84
C GLY A 119 -13.15 -16.38 4.43
#